data_AF-A0A956YA64-F1
#
_entry.id   AF-A0A956YA64-F1
#
_cell.length_a   1.000
_cell.length_b   1.000
_cell.length_c   1.000
_cell.angle_alpha   90.00
_cell.angle_beta   90.00
_cell.angle_gamma   90.00
#
_symmetry.space_group_name_H-M   'P 1'
#
loop_
_entity.id
_entity.type
_entity.pdbx_description
1 polymer ?
#
loop_
_entity_poly.entity_id
_entity_poly.type
_entity_poly.pdbx_seq_one_letter_code
_entity_poly.pdbx_strand_id
1 'polypeptide(L)' 'LVIMINGKPRGTITVAAGIAQADAEKLVLASEKVQSALNGDTPNRVIFIPGDEPKVNIVVGGKKKK' A
#
# COMPACT_ATOMS: atom_id res chain seq x y z
N LEU A 1 -2.72 1.93 9.94
CA LEU A 1 -2.50 1.76 8.48
C LEU A 1 -1.99 0.36 8.19
N VAL A 2 -2.83 -0.52 7.65
CA VAL A 2 -2.41 -1.88 7.27
C VAL A 2 -1.83 -1.86 5.88
N ILE A 3 -0.58 -2.33 5.74
CA ILE A 3 0.07 -2.54 4.45
C ILE A 3 -0.36 -3.91 3.93
N MET A 4 -1.05 -3.93 2.80
CA MET A 4 -1.39 -5.14 2.08
C MET A 4 -0.66 -5.17 0.74
N ILE A 5 -0.20 -6.35 0.34
CA ILE A 5 0.45 -6.58 -0.95
C ILE A 5 -0.23 -7.76 -1.62
N ASN A 6 -0.80 -7.55 -2.81
CA ASN A 6 -1.60 -8.55 -3.53
C ASN A 6 -2.68 -9.20 -2.63
N GLY A 7 -3.34 -8.39 -1.79
CA GLY A 7 -4.38 -8.84 -0.86
C GLY A 7 -3.88 -9.53 0.40
N LYS A 8 -2.57 -9.66 0.61
CA LYS A 8 -1.98 -10.26 1.83
C LYS A 8 -1.41 -9.17 2.74
N PRO A 9 -1.78 -9.10 4.04
CA PRO A 9 -1.20 -8.14 4.98
C PRO A 9 0.28 -8.44 5.21
N ARG A 10 1.14 -7.43 5.01
CA ARG A 10 2.61 -7.53 5.14
C ARG A 10 3.20 -6.71 6.27
N GLY A 11 2.41 -5.78 6.82
CA GLY A 11 2.79 -4.98 7.97
C GLY A 11 1.69 -4.04 8.38
N THR A 12 1.87 -3.40 9.52
CA THR A 12 1.00 -2.35 10.03
C THR A 12 1.85 -1.17 10.46
N ILE A 13 1.37 0.04 10.18
CA ILE A 13 1.98 1.30 10.60
C ILE A 13 0.94 2.05 11.43
N THR A 14 1.33 2.55 12.59
CA THR A 14 0.52 3.44 13.41
C THR A 14 0.48 4.83 12.76
N VAL A 15 -0.71 5.31 12.44
CA VAL A 15 -0.95 6.62 11.82
C VAL A 15 -2.10 7.31 12.53
N ALA A 16 -2.23 8.63 12.37
CA ALA A 16 -3.38 9.36 12.88
C ALA A 16 -4.69 8.88 12.24
N ALA A 17 -5.76 8.89 13.03
CA ALA A 17 -7.10 8.67 12.52
C ALA A 17 -7.45 9.78 11.51
N GLY A 18 -7.89 9.39 10.31
CA GLY A 18 -8.19 10.34 9.23
C GLY A 18 -7.01 10.74 8.34
N ILE A 19 -5.92 9.96 8.31
CA ILE A 19 -4.84 10.18 7.33
C ILE A 19 -5.39 10.30 5.90
N ALA A 20 -4.91 11.31 5.17
CA ALA A 20 -5.29 11.48 3.78
C ALA A 20 -4.76 10.33 2.93
N GLN A 21 -5.51 9.99 1.88
CA GLN A 21 -5.13 8.95 0.93
C GLN A 21 -3.70 9.16 0.39
N ALA A 22 -3.38 10.38 -0.05
CA ALA A 22 -2.08 10.70 -0.63
C ALA A 22 -0.92 10.46 0.35
N ASP A 23 -1.10 10.79 1.62
CA ASP A 23 -0.09 10.56 2.67
C ASP A 23 0.05 9.08 3.01
N ALA A 24 -1.07 8.37 3.12
CA ALA A 24 -1.09 6.93 3.37
C ALA A 24 -0.37 6.16 2.25
N GLU A 25 -0.62 6.51 0.98
CA GLU A 25 0.05 5.93 -0.17
C GLU A 25 1.55 6.17 -0.14
N LYS A 26 1.98 7.42 0.15
CA LYS A 26 3.42 7.75 0.27
C LYS A 26 4.09 6.97 1.40
N LEU A 27 3.48 6.89 2.58
CA LEU A 27 4.02 6.13 3.71
C LEU A 27 4.16 4.64 3.38
N VAL A 28 3.16 4.06 2.72
CA VAL A 28 3.20 2.64 2.32
C VAL A 28 4.22 2.41 1.22
N LEU A 29 4.31 3.28 0.22
CA LEU A 29 5.30 3.20 -0.86
C LEU A 29 6.74 3.37 -0.37
N ALA A 30 6.96 4.17 0.69
CA ALA A 30 8.25 4.34 1.34
C ALA A 30 8.64 3.16 2.24
N SER A 31 7.71 2.24 2.54
CA SER A 31 8.00 1.10 3.42
C SER A 31 8.89 0.07 2.72
N GLU A 32 9.93 -0.39 3.43
CA GLU A 32 10.85 -1.42 2.93
C GLU A 32 10.14 -2.70 2.47
N LYS A 33 9.02 -3.07 3.12
CA LYS A 33 8.18 -4.22 2.74
C LYS A 33 7.62 -4.07 1.32
N VAL A 34 7.18 -2.86 0.97
CA VAL A 34 6.63 -2.55 -0.34
C VAL A 34 7.74 -2.39 -1.35
N GLN A 35 8.82 -1.68 -1.02
CA GLN A 35 9.98 -1.56 -1.92
C GLN A 35 10.59 -2.92 -2.26
N SER A 36 10.69 -3.82 -1.29
CA SER A 36 11.15 -5.20 -1.50
C SER A 36 10.22 -6.00 -2.40
N ALA A 37 8.91 -5.81 -2.25
CA ALA A 37 7.90 -6.47 -3.09
C ALA A 37 7.80 -5.88 -4.50
N LEU A 38 8.16 -4.59 -4.65
CA LEU A 38 8.25 -3.89 -5.92
C LEU A 38 9.53 -4.26 -6.67
N ASN A 39 10.63 -4.52 -5.99
CA ASN A 39 11.91 -4.90 -6.61
C ASN A 39 12.38 -3.93 -7.72
N GLY A 40 12.06 -2.64 -7.58
CA GLY A 40 12.34 -1.60 -8.59
C GLY A 40 11.25 -1.40 -9.65
N ASP A 41 10.21 -2.24 -9.68
CA ASP A 41 9.02 -2.03 -10.50
C ASP A 41 8.04 -1.02 -9.87
N THR A 42 7.15 -0.48 -10.70
CA THR A 42 6.02 0.33 -10.23
C THR A 42 4.83 -0.55 -9.87
N PRO A 43 4.07 -0.22 -8.81
CA PRO A 43 2.84 -0.93 -8.49
C PRO A 43 1.83 -0.79 -9.64
N ASN A 44 1.11 -1.87 -9.94
CA ASN A 44 0.08 -1.85 -10.97
C ASN A 44 -1.18 -1.14 -10.51
N ARG A 45 -1.48 -1.24 -9.21
CA ARG A 45 -2.61 -0.58 -8.58
C ARG A 45 -2.29 -0.29 -7.12
N VAL A 46 -2.71 0.87 -6.66
CA VAL A 46 -2.71 1.26 -5.25
C VAL A 46 -4.16 1.49 -4.85
N ILE A 47 -4.59 0.84 -3.78
CA ILE A 47 -5.98 0.91 -3.31
C ILE A 47 -5.95 1.37 -1.86
N PHE A 48 -6.41 2.58 -1.61
CA PHE A 48 -6.61 3.10 -0.26
C PHE A 48 -8.03 2.78 0.21
N ILE A 49 -8.13 2.21 1.40
CA ILE A 49 -9.39 1.87 2.06
C ILE A 49 -9.46 2.75 3.31
N PRO A 50 -10.30 3.82 3.29
CA PRO A 50 -10.54 4.64 4.46
C PRO A 50 -11.40 3.90 5.50
N GLY A 51 -11.33 4.33 6.75
CA GLY A 51 -12.09 3.79 7.88
C GLY A 51 -11.37 4.01 9.21
N ASP A 52 -11.92 3.48 10.31
CA ASP A 52 -11.28 3.51 11.64
C ASP A 52 -9.89 2.88 11.62
N GLU A 53 -9.73 1.83 10.82
CA GLU A 53 -8.44 1.22 10.55
C GLU A 53 -8.09 1.35 9.06
N PRO A 54 -7.34 2.38 8.66
CA PRO A 54 -7.03 2.61 7.25
C PRO A 54 -6.14 1.51 6.70
N LYS A 55 -6.34 1.12 5.44
CA LYS A 55 -5.58 0.04 4.79
C LYS A 55 -5.15 0.48 3.40
N VAL A 56 -3.94 0.09 2.99
CA VAL A 56 -3.44 0.33 1.63
C VAL A 56 -3.05 -1.02 1.05
N ASN A 57 -3.68 -1.38 -0.07
CA ASN A 57 -3.31 -2.54 -0.85
C ASN A 57 -2.50 -2.15 -2.07
N ILE A 58 -1.28 -2.65 -2.14
CA ILE A 58 -0.38 -2.51 -3.27
C ILE A 58 -0.47 -3.77 -4.12
N VAL A 59 -0.85 -3.63 -5.38
CA VAL A 59 -0.88 -4.74 -6.34
C VAL A 59 0.39 -4.73 -7.17
N VAL A 60 1.22 -5.76 -7.02
CA VAL A 60 2.51 -5.93 -7.70
C VAL A 60 2.47 -7.16 -8.62
N GLY A 61 3.16 -7.13 -9.77
CA GLY A 61 3.33 -8.29 -10.65
C GLY A 61 2.13 -8.67 -11.55
N GLY A 62 1.06 -7.89 -11.60
CA GLY A 62 -0.03 -8.10 -12.56
C GLY A 62 0.14 -7.18 -13.76
N LYS A 63 0.64 -7.69 -14.90
CA LYS A 63 0.69 -6.95 -16.19
C LYS A 63 -0.50 -6.01 -16.28
N LYS A 64 -0.27 -4.69 -16.41
CA LYS A 64 -1.31 -3.72 -16.82
C LYS A 64 -2.02 -4.35 -18.02
N LYS A 65 -3.23 -4.89 -17.82
CA LYS A 65 -4.06 -5.32 -18.96
C LYS A 65 -4.38 -4.04 -19.70
N LYS A 66 -3.69 -3.85 -20.82
CA LYS A 66 -4.03 -2.90 -21.87
C LYS A 66 -5.47 -3.13 -22.31
#